data_AF-A0AAJ5S1Z0-F1
#
_entry.id   AF-A0AAJ5S1Z0-F1
#
_cell.length_a   1.000
_cell.length_b   1.000
_cell.length_c   1.000
_cell.angle_alpha   90.00
_cell.angle_beta   90.00
_cell.angle_gamma   90.00
#
_symmetry.space_group_name_H-M   'P 1'
#
loop_
_entity.id
_entity.type
_entity.pdbx_description
1 polymer ?
#
loop_
_entity_poly.entity_id
_entity_poly.type
_entity_poly.pdbx_seq_one_letter_code
_entity_poly.pdbx_strand_id
1 'polypeptide(L)'
;MTNPFAIRQEFEAWAADKWNSQVASIEAVRYEGGYSIKEINAAWSAWIASRGAVTVKLPVNHLLPSHQIIRACKSAIEAQGLKVAP
;
A
#
# COMPACT_ATOMS: atom_id res chain seq x y z
N MET A 1 2.83 -1.86 12.13
CA MET A 1 3.85 -2.21 11.12
C MET A 1 3.20 -3.21 10.20
N THR A 2 2.99 -2.87 8.94
CA THR A 2 2.43 -3.76 7.93
C THR A 2 3.40 -4.90 7.70
N ASN A 3 2.92 -6.15 7.67
CA ASN A 3 3.76 -7.32 7.44
C ASN A 3 4.51 -7.14 6.09
N PRO A 4 5.86 -7.10 6.06
CA PRO A 4 6.62 -6.88 4.83
C PRO A 4 6.42 -8.00 3.79
N PHE A 5 5.94 -9.17 4.20
CA PHE A 5 5.53 -10.23 3.28
C PHE A 5 4.20 -9.93 2.60
N ALA A 6 3.25 -9.32 3.31
CA ALA A 6 1.93 -8.99 2.76
C ALA A 6 2.01 -7.88 1.71
N ILE A 7 2.80 -6.82 1.96
CA ILE A 7 2.97 -5.72 1.00
C ILE A 7 3.66 -6.17 -0.30
N ARG A 8 4.54 -7.16 -0.23
CA ARG A 8 5.21 -7.73 -1.40
C ARG A 8 4.26 -8.62 -2.20
N GLN A 9 3.46 -9.45 -1.54
CA GLN A 9 2.44 -10.28 -2.21
C GLN A 9 1.41 -9.42 -2.95
N GLU A 10 0.95 -8.31 -2.36
CA GLU A 10 0.03 -7.38 -3.04
C GLU A 10 0.66 -6.78 -4.32
N PHE A 11 1.94 -6.41 -4.24
CA PHE A 11 2.67 -5.91 -5.40
C PHE A 11 2.81 -6.99 -6.47
N GLU A 12 3.20 -8.20 -6.10
CA GLU A 12 3.42 -9.32 -7.02
C GLU A 12 2.12 -9.71 -7.74
N ALA A 13 0.97 -9.70 -7.05
CA ALA A 13 -0.33 -9.91 -7.67
C ALA A 13 -0.69 -8.83 -8.70
N TRP A 14 -0.46 -7.55 -8.36
CA TRP A 14 -0.66 -6.43 -9.29
C TRP A 14 0.31 -6.49 -10.48
N ALA A 15 1.58 -6.83 -10.23
CA ALA A 15 2.60 -6.89 -11.27
C ALA A 15 2.37 -8.06 -12.22
N ALA A 16 1.88 -9.20 -11.72
CA ALA A 16 1.53 -10.36 -12.54
C ALA A 16 0.41 -10.02 -13.55
N ASP A 17 -0.62 -9.26 -13.14
CA ASP A 17 -1.66 -8.77 -14.05
C ASP A 17 -1.09 -7.82 -15.12
N LYS A 18 -0.24 -6.86 -14.69
CA LYS A 18 0.30 -5.82 -15.58
C LYS A 18 1.36 -6.32 -16.56
N TRP A 19 2.19 -7.29 -16.17
CA TRP A 19 3.33 -7.80 -16.95
C TRP A 19 3.14 -9.24 -17.44
N ASN A 20 1.92 -9.77 -17.43
CA ASN A 20 1.60 -11.16 -17.78
C ASN A 20 2.16 -11.62 -19.15
N SER A 21 2.42 -10.69 -20.08
CA SER A 21 2.97 -10.98 -21.41
C SER A 21 4.49 -10.83 -21.54
N GLN A 22 5.17 -10.23 -20.55
CA GLN A 22 6.58 -9.85 -20.65
C GLN A 22 7.50 -10.72 -19.78
N VAL A 23 6.95 -11.45 -18.82
CA VAL A 23 7.71 -12.33 -17.93
C VAL A 23 7.01 -13.67 -17.77
N ALA A 24 7.79 -14.74 -17.66
CA ALA A 24 7.26 -16.08 -17.37
C ALA A 24 6.56 -16.13 -16.00
N SER A 25 7.13 -15.43 -15.00
CA SER A 25 6.47 -15.11 -13.73
C SER A 25 7.21 -13.98 -13.00
N ILE A 26 6.53 -13.27 -12.10
CA ILE A 26 7.16 -12.26 -11.23
C ILE A 26 8.17 -12.90 -10.27
N GLU A 27 7.90 -14.13 -9.83
CA GLU A 27 8.79 -14.90 -8.95
C GLU A 27 10.13 -15.22 -9.62
N ALA A 28 10.12 -15.51 -10.94
CA ALA A 28 11.33 -15.83 -11.69
C ALA A 28 12.33 -14.67 -11.76
N VAL A 29 11.87 -13.43 -11.58
CA VAL A 29 12.71 -12.23 -11.65
C VAL A 29 13.01 -11.63 -10.29
N ARG A 30 12.54 -12.26 -9.20
CA ARG A 30 12.68 -11.79 -7.82
C ARG A 30 14.10 -12.04 -7.26
N TYR A 31 14.57 -11.12 -6.42
CA TYR A 31 15.71 -11.35 -5.51
C TYR A 31 15.47 -10.71 -4.13
N GLU A 32 16.42 -10.89 -3.20
CA GLU A 32 16.27 -10.54 -1.77
C GLU A 32 15.88 -9.08 -1.50
N GLY A 33 16.17 -8.14 -2.41
CA GLY A 33 15.83 -6.71 -2.25
C GLY A 33 14.83 -6.15 -3.27
N GLY A 34 14.43 -6.90 -4.29
CA GLY A 34 13.64 -6.35 -5.39
C GLY A 34 13.50 -7.30 -6.57
N TYR A 35 13.62 -6.76 -7.78
CA TYR A 35 13.41 -7.48 -9.03
C TYR A 35 14.51 -7.16 -10.06
N SER A 36 14.93 -8.17 -10.81
CA SER A 36 16.03 -8.08 -11.79
C SER A 36 15.68 -7.27 -13.04
N ILE A 37 14.39 -7.16 -13.35
CA ILE A 37 13.88 -6.30 -14.42
C ILE A 37 13.72 -4.88 -13.91
N LYS A 38 14.32 -3.91 -14.61
CA LYS A 38 14.42 -2.51 -14.20
C LYS A 38 13.05 -1.88 -13.97
N GLU A 39 12.11 -2.12 -14.87
CA GLU A 39 10.75 -1.58 -14.86
C GLU A 39 9.97 -2.08 -13.64
N ILE A 40 10.06 -3.38 -13.36
CA ILE A 40 9.41 -4.01 -12.20
C ILE A 40 10.06 -3.50 -10.90
N ASN A 41 11.39 -3.33 -10.87
CA ASN A 41 12.09 -2.83 -9.69
C ASN A 41 11.77 -1.35 -9.39
N ALA A 42 11.62 -0.54 -10.44
CA ALA A 42 11.18 0.85 -10.31
C ALA A 42 9.73 0.92 -9.79
N ALA A 43 8.84 0.08 -10.33
CA ALA A 43 7.46 -0.03 -9.87
C ALA A 43 7.40 -0.48 -8.39
N TRP A 44 8.23 -1.45 -7.99
CA TRP A 44 8.35 -1.88 -6.59
C TRP A 44 8.79 -0.73 -5.66
N SER A 45 9.79 0.05 -6.09
CA SER A 45 10.27 1.19 -5.31
C SER A 45 9.17 2.25 -5.12
N ALA A 46 8.43 2.56 -6.18
CA ALA A 46 7.29 3.47 -6.12
C ALA A 46 6.13 2.91 -5.26
N TRP A 47 5.90 1.59 -5.32
CA TRP A 47 4.89 0.91 -4.53
C TRP A 47 5.18 0.99 -3.03
N ILE A 48 6.42 0.72 -2.63
CA ILE A 48 6.85 0.87 -1.24
C ILE A 48 6.78 2.34 -0.80
N ALA A 49 7.26 3.27 -1.63
CA ALA A 49 7.22 4.70 -1.31
C ALA A 49 5.79 5.22 -1.12
N SER A 50 4.86 4.86 -2.00
CA SER A 50 3.46 5.31 -1.91
C SER A 50 2.76 4.79 -0.65
N ARG A 51 3.05 3.56 -0.21
CA ARG A 51 2.49 2.98 1.01
C ARG A 51 3.19 3.44 2.28
N GLY A 52 4.44 3.89 2.19
CA GLY A 52 5.11 4.60 3.28
C GLY A 52 4.63 6.05 3.44
N ALA A 53 4.20 6.69 2.35
CA ALA A 53 3.82 8.10 2.32
C ALA A 53 2.47 8.41 3.00
N VAL A 54 1.54 7.44 3.07
CA VAL A 54 0.19 7.67 3.62
C VAL A 54 0.06 7.00 4.99
N THR A 55 0.58 7.68 6.02
CA THR A 55 0.32 7.29 7.43
C THR A 55 -0.71 8.23 8.02
N VAL A 56 -1.97 7.78 8.10
CA VAL A 56 -3.03 8.53 8.78
C VAL A 56 -2.97 8.27 10.29
N LYS A 57 -2.66 9.31 11.07
CA LYS A 57 -2.75 9.25 12.53
C LYS A 57 -4.22 9.30 12.94
N LEU A 58 -4.78 8.15 13.28
CA LEU A 58 -6.15 8.08 13.77
C LEU A 58 -6.23 8.59 15.21
N PRO A 59 -7.33 9.26 15.59
CA PRO A 59 -7.56 9.68 16.96
C PRO A 59 -7.77 8.46 17.85
N VAL A 60 -6.86 8.25 18.78
CA VAL A 60 -6.94 7.19 19.80
C VAL A 60 -7.82 7.72 20.93
N ASN A 61 -9.14 7.59 20.79
CA ASN A 61 -10.06 8.02 21.83
C ASN A 61 -11.10 6.93 22.12
N HIS A 62 -10.72 5.99 22.99
CA HIS A 62 -11.48 4.79 23.35
C HIS A 62 -12.82 5.09 24.05
N LEU A 63 -13.05 6.36 24.41
CA LEU A 63 -14.21 6.82 25.16
C LEU A 63 -15.30 7.43 24.27
N LEU A 64 -15.07 7.55 22.96
CA LEU A 64 -16.04 8.11 22.04
C LEU A 64 -17.09 7.07 21.62
N PRO A 65 -18.39 7.43 21.56
CA PRO A 65 -19.40 6.62 20.89
C PRO A 65 -19.00 6.29 19.44
N SER A 66 -19.38 5.11 18.94
CA SER A 66 -18.98 4.58 17.62
C SER A 66 -19.18 5.56 16.45
N HIS A 67 -20.28 6.32 16.44
CA HIS A 67 -20.56 7.32 15.41
C HIS A 67 -19.60 8.52 15.43
N GLN A 68 -19.01 8.85 16.59
CA GLN A 68 -18.02 9.93 16.70
C GLN A 68 -16.63 9.44 16.28
N ILE A 69 -16.31 8.17 16.50
CA ILE A 69 -15.05 7.55 16.00
C ILE A 69 -15.01 7.60 14.47
N ILE A 70 -16.10 7.24 13.78
CA ILE A 70 -16.18 7.29 12.31
C ILE A 70 -15.91 8.71 11.81
N ARG A 71 -16.55 9.73 12.41
CA ARG A 71 -16.32 11.14 12.04
C ARG A 71 -14.88 11.56 12.28
N ALA A 72 -14.32 11.21 13.44
CA ALA A 72 -12.95 11.58 13.81
C ALA A 72 -11.90 10.93 12.90
N CYS A 73 -12.11 9.66 12.50
CA CYS A 73 -11.29 8.99 11.50
C CYS A 73 -11.43 9.65 10.12
N LYS A 74 -12.65 9.98 9.70
CA LYS A 74 -12.90 10.66 8.42
C LYS A 74 -12.17 12.00 8.35
N SER A 75 -12.27 12.82 9.40
CA SER A 75 -11.55 14.09 9.50
C SER A 75 -10.03 13.92 9.51
N ALA A 76 -9.50 12.88 10.17
CA ALA A 76 -8.05 12.62 10.16
C ALA A 76 -7.53 12.24 8.76
N ILE A 77 -8.32 11.50 7.97
CA ILE A 77 -8.00 11.16 6.58
C ILE A 77 -8.08 12.42 5.69
N GLU A 78 -9.14 13.21 5.82
CA GLU A 78 -9.33 14.45 5.07
C GLU A 78 -8.26 15.50 5.38
N ALA A 79 -7.76 15.57 6.62
CA ALA A 79 -6.67 16.45 7.02
C ALA A 79 -5.34 16.14 6.30
N GLN A 80 -5.20 14.97 5.70
CA GLN A 80 -4.05 14.62 4.83
C GLN A 80 -4.31 14.92 3.35
N GLY A 81 -5.42 15.58 3.02
CA GLY A 81 -5.80 15.91 1.65
C GLY A 81 -6.44 14.75 0.88
N LEU A 82 -6.80 13.66 1.57
CA LEU A 82 -7.45 12.50 0.96
C LEU A 82 -8.97 12.67 0.98
N LYS A 83 -9.64 12.29 -0.11
CA LYS A 83 -11.11 12.32 -0.20
C LYS A 83 -11.69 11.03 0.41
N VAL A 84 -12.77 11.15 1.20
CA VAL A 84 -13.43 9.99 1.83
C VAL A 84 -14.89 9.90 1.38
N ALA A 85 -15.23 8.82 0.67
CA ALA A 85 -16.60 8.50 0.25
C ALA A 85 -17.42 7.86 1.39
N PRO A 86 -18.77 7.89 1.34
CA PRO A 86 -19.65 7.24 2.31
C PRO A 86 -19.48 5.73 2.39
#